data_AF-A0A531MNF4-F1
#
_entry.id   AF-A0A531MNF4-F1
#
_cell.length_a   1.000
_cell.length_b   1.000
_cell.length_c   1.000
_cell.angle_alpha   90.00
_cell.angle_beta   90.00
_cell.angle_gamma   90.00
#
_symmetry.space_group_name_H-M   'P 1'
#
loop_
_entity.id
_entity.type
_entity.pdbx_description
1 polymer ?
#
loop_
_entity_poly.entity_id
_entity_poly.type
_entity_poly.pdbx_seq_one_letter_code
_entity_poly.pdbx_strand_id
1 'polypeptide(L)'
;MGTKSSRKAAEAPESANLAALAKLTMASYETLERDLRARIASLEGQALRFETAIDNVSQGICFFDAGERLILSNRRYAEIYHIAPEQLRPGLTLREIVALRVAVGTSATDADAYLALARSANSGTAPRVWTANLADGRTIQVCHQPMPDGSWVATHEDITALAANRQIAAERISLQTLIDWVPDYLWVKDTESRFIVANRALALDSGREKTSDMVGLTDFDLHAPELARKFRAVEQNVLSSGQPMIDKEEFIVDALGAGKWVSSTKVPLRNAQNDVIGLVGIAHDVTARKQADVLRDGQAHILEMIAMSALLEDVLDRLMRLVESQLTGIFGSVLLLDKDGSHLRHGGAPSLAKEYTDAIDGIAIGPKVGSCG
;
A
#
# COMPACT_ATOMS: atom_id res chain seq x y z
N MET A 1 58.89 105.87 -46.26
CA MET A 1 57.70 105.45 -47.05
C MET A 1 58.06 104.19 -47.83
N GLY A 2 57.22 103.16 -47.79
CA GLY A 2 57.32 102.00 -48.70
C GLY A 2 57.56 100.65 -48.01
N THR A 3 56.46 99.95 -47.73
CA THR A 3 56.32 98.59 -47.21
C THR A 3 56.69 97.50 -48.24
N LYS A 4 57.38 96.43 -47.81
CA LYS A 4 57.47 95.10 -48.47
C LYS A 4 57.52 94.04 -47.36
N SER A 5 56.43 93.31 -47.08
CA SER A 5 56.01 92.04 -47.68
C SER A 5 56.99 90.87 -47.49
N SER A 6 56.67 89.97 -46.56
CA SER A 6 56.96 88.54 -46.69
C SER A 6 55.79 87.72 -46.13
N ARG A 7 55.13 87.00 -47.04
CA ARG A 7 54.14 85.95 -46.75
C ARG A 7 54.85 84.77 -46.08
N LYS A 8 54.34 84.29 -44.93
CA LYS A 8 54.46 82.88 -44.55
C LYS A 8 53.09 82.23 -44.78
N ALA A 9 53.03 81.38 -45.80
CA ALA A 9 51.89 80.55 -46.12
C ALA A 9 51.75 79.43 -45.08
N ALA A 10 50.53 79.22 -44.62
CA ALA A 10 50.14 78.14 -43.74
C ALA A 10 49.69 76.94 -44.59
N GLU A 11 50.52 75.91 -44.67
CA GLU A 11 50.16 74.58 -45.18
C GLU A 11 50.50 73.54 -44.12
N ALA A 12 49.63 73.38 -43.11
CA ALA A 12 49.66 72.24 -42.18
C ALA A 12 48.35 72.04 -41.38
N PRO A 13 47.20 71.66 -42.00
CA PRO A 13 46.14 71.03 -41.20
C PRO A 13 45.59 69.69 -41.74
N GLU A 14 45.78 69.33 -43.01
CA GLU A 14 45.08 68.17 -43.60
C GLU A 14 45.70 66.81 -43.27
N SER A 15 47.03 66.67 -43.26
CA SER A 15 47.70 65.39 -42.97
C SER A 15 47.58 64.95 -41.51
N ALA A 16 47.55 65.91 -40.57
CA ALA A 16 47.36 65.65 -39.15
C ALA A 16 45.93 65.17 -38.83
N ASN A 17 44.92 65.70 -39.55
CA ASN A 17 43.53 65.29 -39.39
C ASN A 17 43.26 63.88 -39.92
N LEU A 18 43.87 63.48 -41.05
CA LEU A 18 43.76 62.12 -41.59
C LEU A 18 44.39 61.07 -40.65
N ALA A 19 45.55 61.37 -40.07
CA ALA A 19 46.20 60.47 -39.10
C ALA A 19 45.41 60.37 -37.78
N ALA A 20 44.77 61.45 -37.34
CA ALA A 20 43.88 61.44 -36.18
C ALA A 20 42.61 60.62 -36.42
N LEU A 21 42.00 60.75 -37.61
CA LEU A 21 40.81 59.98 -38.00
C LEU A 21 41.10 58.47 -38.13
N ALA A 22 42.27 58.10 -38.68
CA ALA A 22 42.73 56.72 -38.77
C ALA A 22 42.99 56.09 -37.38
N LYS A 23 43.55 56.85 -36.43
CA LYS A 23 43.70 56.40 -35.05
C LYS A 23 42.37 56.22 -34.33
N LEU A 24 41.41 57.12 -34.55
CA LEU A 24 40.08 57.04 -33.94
C LEU A 24 39.29 55.82 -34.46
N THR A 25 39.39 55.55 -35.76
CA THR A 25 38.74 54.40 -36.40
C THR A 25 39.37 53.07 -35.99
N MET A 26 40.71 52.97 -35.89
CA MET A 26 41.36 51.77 -35.33
C MET A 26 40.98 51.54 -33.87
N ALA A 27 40.98 52.58 -33.03
CA ALA A 27 40.58 52.45 -31.63
C ALA A 27 39.10 52.04 -31.48
N SER A 28 38.22 52.54 -32.35
CA SER A 28 36.80 52.14 -32.37
C SER A 28 36.62 50.69 -32.83
N TYR A 29 37.40 50.24 -33.81
CA TYR A 29 37.38 48.86 -34.31
C TYR A 29 37.90 47.88 -33.26
N GLU A 30 39.03 48.17 -32.61
CA GLU A 30 39.58 47.36 -31.52
C GLU A 30 38.62 47.25 -30.32
N THR A 31 37.87 48.31 -30.03
CA THR A 31 36.86 48.30 -28.96
C THR A 31 35.67 47.41 -29.34
N LEU A 32 35.19 47.50 -30.58
CA LEU A 32 34.11 46.66 -31.08
C LEU A 32 34.51 45.18 -31.12
N GLU A 33 35.75 44.88 -31.55
CA GLU A 33 36.27 43.51 -31.59
C GLU A 33 36.40 42.91 -30.18
N ARG A 34 36.82 43.70 -29.18
CA ARG A 34 36.80 43.27 -27.77
C ARG A 34 35.39 42.97 -27.27
N ASP A 35 34.41 43.83 -27.56
CA ASP A 35 33.03 43.64 -27.12
C ASP A 35 32.42 42.38 -27.76
N LEU A 36 32.64 42.17 -29.06
CA LEU A 36 32.21 40.97 -29.78
C LEU A 36 32.82 39.70 -29.19
N ARG A 37 34.13 39.69 -28.92
CA ARG A 37 34.80 38.54 -28.29
C ARG A 37 34.27 38.27 -26.89
N ALA A 38 34.04 39.31 -26.09
CA ALA A 38 33.47 39.18 -24.75
C ALA A 38 32.04 38.60 -24.80
N ARG A 39 31.23 39.02 -25.77
CA ARG A 39 29.88 38.49 -25.99
C ARG A 39 29.87 37.04 -26.46
N ILE A 40 30.75 36.67 -27.40
CA ILE A 40 30.92 35.28 -27.85
C ILE A 40 31.32 34.40 -26.67
N ALA A 41 32.36 34.79 -25.90
CA ALA A 41 32.79 34.03 -24.74
C ALA A 41 31.70 33.93 -23.65
N SER A 42 30.88 34.97 -23.48
CA SER A 42 29.75 34.95 -22.55
C SER A 42 28.65 33.98 -23.00
N LEU A 43 28.31 33.98 -24.28
CA LEU A 43 27.32 33.07 -24.88
C LEU A 43 27.80 31.62 -24.84
N GLU A 44 29.07 31.37 -25.19
CA GLU A 44 29.71 30.05 -25.08
C GLU A 44 29.70 29.55 -23.62
N GLY A 45 30.02 30.43 -22.66
CA GLY A 45 29.96 30.12 -21.24
C GLY A 45 28.55 29.85 -20.71
N GLN A 46 27.51 30.49 -21.27
CA GLN A 46 26.12 30.18 -20.95
C GLN A 46 25.69 28.84 -21.55
N ALA A 47 26.02 28.58 -22.82
CA ALA A 47 25.69 27.33 -23.51
C ALA A 47 26.27 26.11 -22.79
N LEU A 48 27.55 26.17 -22.39
CA LEU A 48 28.21 25.09 -21.66
C LEU A 48 27.54 24.80 -20.30
N ARG A 49 27.09 25.84 -19.59
CA ARG A 49 26.37 25.69 -18.32
C ARG A 49 25.00 25.04 -18.51
N PHE A 50 24.27 25.39 -19.56
CA PHE A 50 23.00 24.75 -19.89
C PHE A 50 23.19 23.27 -20.23
N GLU A 51 24.17 22.94 -21.07
CA GLU A 51 24.47 21.56 -21.45
C GLU A 51 24.81 20.71 -20.22
N THR A 52 25.70 21.22 -19.36
CA THR A 52 26.08 20.55 -18.10
C THR A 52 24.89 20.39 -17.14
N ALA A 53 23.99 21.38 -17.07
CA ALA A 53 22.82 21.30 -16.21
C ALA A 53 21.85 20.21 -16.68
N ILE A 54 21.59 20.14 -17.99
CA ILE A 54 20.67 19.17 -18.61
C ILE A 54 21.25 17.75 -18.54
N ASP A 55 22.57 17.58 -18.67
CA ASP A 55 23.23 16.26 -18.54
C ASP A 55 23.26 15.72 -17.10
N ASN A 56 23.17 16.59 -16.09
CA ASN A 56 23.07 16.17 -14.69
C ASN A 56 21.64 15.81 -14.26
N VAL A 57 20.62 16.08 -15.10
CA VAL A 57 19.25 15.63 -14.82
C VAL A 57 19.15 14.11 -15.06
N SER A 58 18.42 13.41 -14.19
CA SER A 58 18.18 11.96 -14.29
C SER A 58 17.28 11.56 -15.47
N GLN A 59 16.67 12.53 -16.15
CA GLN A 59 15.75 12.34 -17.26
C GLN A 59 16.46 12.54 -18.60
N GLY A 60 16.11 11.71 -19.58
CA GLY A 60 16.41 11.98 -20.97
C GLY A 60 15.61 13.16 -21.47
N ILE A 61 16.27 14.17 -22.04
CA ILE A 61 15.62 15.38 -22.54
C ILE A 61 15.92 15.48 -24.03
N CYS A 62 14.88 15.76 -24.83
CA CYS A 62 15.01 16.08 -26.24
C CYS A 62 14.11 17.27 -26.61
N PHE A 63 14.59 18.10 -27.53
CA PHE A 63 13.94 19.30 -28.02
C PHE A 63 13.85 19.24 -29.53
N PHE A 64 12.69 19.54 -30.10
CA PHE A 64 12.47 19.55 -31.54
C PHE A 64 11.88 20.87 -32.01
N ASP A 65 12.23 21.28 -33.23
CA ASP A 65 11.61 22.41 -33.91
C ASP A 65 10.24 22.05 -34.53
N ALA A 66 9.55 23.04 -35.09
CA ALA A 66 8.27 22.85 -35.77
C ALA A 66 8.33 21.93 -37.01
N GLY A 67 9.53 21.69 -37.55
CA GLY A 67 9.79 20.79 -38.68
C GLY A 67 10.15 19.37 -38.24
N GLU A 68 9.94 19.02 -36.97
CA GLU A 68 10.29 17.74 -36.36
C GLU A 68 11.79 17.44 -36.38
N ARG A 69 12.65 18.47 -36.37
CA ARG A 69 14.12 18.31 -36.30
C ARG A 69 14.64 18.53 -34.89
N LEU A 70 15.54 17.66 -34.47
CA LEU A 70 16.18 17.70 -33.16
C LEU A 70 17.03 18.97 -33.04
N ILE A 71 16.74 19.81 -32.06
CA ILE A 71 17.58 20.96 -31.69
C ILE A 71 18.64 20.52 -30.69
N LEU A 72 18.25 19.69 -29.72
CA LEU A 72 19.10 19.26 -28.60
C LEU A 72 18.57 17.93 -28.07
N SER A 73 19.48 17.03 -27.70
CA SER A 73 19.21 15.94 -26.76
C SER A 73 20.34 15.82 -25.75
N ASN A 74 20.02 15.47 -24.51
CA ASN A 74 21.02 15.22 -23.49
C ASN A 74 21.54 13.77 -23.56
N ARG A 75 22.61 13.50 -22.82
CA ARG A 75 23.22 12.16 -22.76
C ARG A 75 22.25 11.09 -22.26
N ARG A 76 21.40 11.41 -21.27
CA ARG A 76 20.43 10.45 -20.73
C ARG A 76 19.44 9.97 -21.77
N TYR A 77 19.03 10.81 -22.72
CA TYR A 77 18.14 10.41 -23.80
C TYR A 77 18.77 9.32 -24.69
N ALA A 78 20.05 9.49 -25.03
CA ALA A 78 20.82 8.52 -25.80
C ALA A 78 20.93 7.17 -25.05
N GLU A 79 21.23 7.22 -23.76
CA GLU A 79 21.35 6.04 -22.90
C GLU A 79 20.02 5.29 -22.75
N ILE A 80 18.91 6.00 -22.52
CA ILE A 80 17.57 5.40 -22.42
C ILE A 80 17.24 4.63 -23.69
N TYR A 81 17.54 5.16 -24.87
CA TYR A 81 17.17 4.52 -26.13
C TYR A 81 18.26 3.66 -26.77
N HIS A 82 19.39 3.46 -26.07
CA HIS A 82 20.55 2.71 -26.55
C HIS A 82 21.09 3.21 -27.90
N ILE A 83 20.98 4.52 -28.15
CA ILE A 83 21.50 5.16 -29.37
C ILE A 83 22.86 5.75 -29.02
N ALA A 84 23.86 5.60 -29.90
CA ALA A 84 25.15 6.22 -29.68
C ALA A 84 25.00 7.75 -29.70
N PRO A 85 25.54 8.52 -28.73
CA PRO A 85 25.38 9.98 -28.69
C PRO A 85 25.81 10.67 -29.99
N GLU A 86 26.80 10.10 -30.68
CA GLU A 86 27.31 10.61 -31.97
C GLU A 86 26.30 10.48 -33.11
N GLN A 87 25.27 9.64 -32.95
CA GLN A 87 24.17 9.47 -33.88
C GLN A 87 23.02 10.43 -33.59
N LEU A 88 22.96 11.09 -32.43
CA LEU A 88 21.90 12.04 -32.07
C LEU A 88 22.38 13.49 -32.26
N ARG A 89 22.66 13.84 -33.52
CA ARG A 89 23.12 15.18 -33.89
C ARG A 89 21.96 16.14 -34.09
N PRO A 90 22.12 17.43 -33.75
CA PRO A 90 21.16 18.46 -34.13
C PRO A 90 20.84 18.44 -35.63
N GLY A 91 19.56 18.60 -35.98
CA GLY A 91 19.04 18.59 -37.35
C GLY A 91 18.39 17.27 -37.80
N LEU A 92 18.61 16.17 -37.06
CA LEU A 92 17.95 14.88 -37.32
C LEU A 92 16.44 14.96 -37.17
N THR A 93 15.72 14.35 -38.09
CA THR A 93 14.27 14.27 -38.01
C THR A 93 13.83 13.25 -36.95
N LEU A 94 12.67 13.47 -36.33
CA LEU A 94 12.06 12.51 -35.40
C LEU A 94 11.92 11.12 -36.05
N ARG A 95 11.61 11.06 -37.35
CA ARG A 95 11.53 9.80 -38.11
C ARG A 95 12.86 9.04 -38.14
N GLU A 96 13.98 9.73 -38.36
CA GLU A 96 15.31 9.12 -38.34
C GLU A 96 15.66 8.59 -36.94
N ILE A 97 15.32 9.34 -35.88
CA ILE A 97 15.53 8.89 -34.49
C ILE A 97 14.69 7.65 -34.18
N VAL A 98 13.42 7.62 -34.62
CA VAL A 98 12.56 6.45 -34.46
C VAL A 98 13.10 5.25 -35.24
N ALA A 99 13.66 5.45 -36.43
CA ALA A 99 14.32 4.39 -37.19
C ALA A 99 15.54 3.82 -36.45
N LEU A 100 16.34 4.67 -35.79
CA LEU A 100 17.43 4.22 -34.92
C LEU A 100 16.91 3.39 -33.73
N ARG A 101 15.82 3.84 -33.09
CA ARG A 101 15.17 3.10 -32.00
C ARG A 101 14.65 1.74 -32.43
N VAL A 102 14.07 1.65 -33.63
CA VAL A 102 13.63 0.38 -34.23
C VAL A 102 14.84 -0.52 -34.50
N ALA A 103 15.92 0.03 -35.08
CA ALA A 103 17.12 -0.74 -35.40
C ALA A 103 17.82 -1.33 -34.15
N VAL A 104 17.78 -0.61 -33.02
CA VAL A 104 18.33 -1.06 -31.74
C VAL A 104 17.32 -1.90 -30.93
N GLY A 105 16.06 -1.98 -31.37
CA GLY A 105 15.03 -2.78 -30.72
C GLY A 105 14.42 -2.14 -29.47
N THR A 106 14.50 -0.81 -29.32
CA THR A 106 13.85 -0.09 -28.21
C THR A 106 12.45 0.43 -28.57
N SER A 107 12.03 0.36 -29.84
CA SER A 107 10.67 0.73 -30.24
C SER A 107 9.71 -0.45 -30.14
N ALA A 108 8.64 -0.32 -29.35
CA ALA A 108 7.59 -1.34 -29.22
C ALA A 108 6.53 -1.30 -30.34
N THR A 109 6.36 -0.15 -30.98
CA THR A 109 5.43 0.05 -32.10
C THR A 109 6.21 0.30 -33.39
N ASP A 110 5.54 0.13 -34.53
CA ASP A 110 6.08 0.57 -35.80
C ASP A 110 6.35 2.08 -35.83
N ALA A 111 7.22 2.50 -36.75
CA ALA A 111 7.69 3.88 -36.82
C ALA A 111 6.57 4.86 -37.15
N ASP A 112 5.62 4.48 -38.02
CA ASP A 112 4.55 5.37 -38.47
C ASP A 112 3.48 5.56 -37.38
N ALA A 113 3.15 4.50 -36.64
CA ALA A 113 2.27 4.57 -35.47
C ALA A 113 2.87 5.46 -34.37
N TYR A 114 4.17 5.34 -34.11
CA TYR A 114 4.85 6.21 -33.14
C TYR A 114 4.81 7.68 -33.57
N LEU A 115 5.09 7.96 -34.86
CA LEU A 115 5.03 9.32 -35.40
C LEU A 115 3.61 9.89 -35.34
N ALA A 116 2.58 9.10 -35.63
CA ALA A 116 1.19 9.51 -35.50
C ALA A 116 0.83 9.88 -34.05
N LEU A 117 1.28 9.07 -33.08
CA LEU A 117 1.09 9.35 -31.65
C LEU A 117 1.80 10.64 -31.23
N ALA A 118 3.05 10.83 -31.67
CA ALA A 118 3.82 12.04 -31.38
C ALA A 118 3.15 13.30 -31.97
N ARG A 119 2.68 13.24 -33.21
CA ARG A 119 1.95 14.36 -33.84
C ARG A 119 0.63 14.68 -33.15
N SER A 120 -0.09 13.64 -32.72
CA SER A 120 -1.31 13.81 -31.93
C SER A 120 -1.04 14.45 -30.56
N ALA A 121 0.11 14.17 -29.95
CA ALA A 121 0.56 14.85 -28.74
C ALA A 121 0.92 16.33 -29.00
N ASN A 122 1.55 16.62 -30.14
CA ASN A 122 1.96 17.97 -30.55
C ASN A 122 0.82 18.91 -30.95
N SER A 123 -0.38 18.40 -31.26
CA SER A 123 -1.48 19.23 -31.76
C SER A 123 -2.16 20.10 -30.69
N GLY A 124 -1.81 19.93 -29.42
CA GLY A 124 -2.36 20.70 -28.29
C GLY A 124 -1.38 21.75 -27.76
N THR A 125 -1.84 22.59 -26.83
CA THR A 125 -1.01 23.57 -26.10
C THR A 125 -0.73 23.17 -24.66
N ALA A 126 -1.36 22.09 -24.17
CA ALA A 126 -1.21 21.61 -22.80
C ALA A 126 -0.16 20.49 -22.73
N PRO A 127 0.59 20.39 -21.61
CA PRO A 127 1.51 19.30 -21.40
C PRO A 127 0.76 17.96 -21.31
N ARG A 128 1.37 16.90 -21.85
CA ARG A 128 0.83 15.54 -21.83
C ARG A 128 1.84 14.59 -21.22
N VAL A 129 1.37 13.71 -20.35
CA VAL A 129 2.19 12.67 -19.71
C VAL A 129 1.58 11.31 -20.02
N TRP A 130 2.40 10.36 -20.46
CA TRP A 130 2.00 8.97 -20.66
C TRP A 130 3.14 8.01 -20.34
N THR A 131 2.82 6.73 -20.32
CA THR A 131 3.78 5.64 -20.10
C THR A 131 3.89 4.82 -21.37
N ALA A 132 5.12 4.58 -21.83
CA ALA A 132 5.43 3.77 -23.00
C ALA A 132 6.27 2.55 -22.56
N ASN A 133 5.79 1.36 -22.89
CA ASN A 133 6.57 0.13 -22.74
C ASN A 133 7.48 -0.02 -23.97
N LEU A 134 8.77 -0.20 -23.75
CA LEU A 134 9.73 -0.48 -24.80
C LEU A 134 9.78 -1.99 -25.10
N ALA A 135 10.28 -2.38 -26.27
CA ALA A 135 10.37 -3.78 -26.66
C ALA A 135 11.41 -4.59 -25.84
N ASP A 136 12.34 -3.90 -25.17
CA ASP A 136 13.29 -4.51 -24.23
C ASP A 136 12.72 -4.72 -22.81
N GLY A 137 11.44 -4.41 -22.59
CA GLY A 137 10.74 -4.61 -21.32
C GLY A 137 10.81 -3.44 -20.34
N ARG A 138 11.51 -2.35 -20.67
CA ARG A 138 11.54 -1.14 -19.84
C ARG A 138 10.29 -0.29 -20.01
N THR A 139 9.95 0.44 -18.95
CA THR A 139 8.79 1.31 -18.87
C THR A 139 9.24 2.76 -18.76
N ILE A 140 9.00 3.56 -19.80
CA ILE A 140 9.41 4.96 -19.86
C ILE A 140 8.21 5.88 -19.65
N GLN A 141 8.29 6.77 -18.67
CA GLN A 141 7.36 7.90 -18.57
C GLN A 141 7.84 8.99 -19.52
N VAL A 142 6.95 9.44 -20.41
CA VAL A 142 7.21 10.53 -21.34
C VAL A 142 6.33 11.70 -20.95
N CYS A 143 6.96 12.83 -20.66
CA CYS A 143 6.28 14.12 -20.53
C CYS A 143 6.57 14.92 -21.79
N HIS A 144 5.53 15.46 -22.38
CA HIS A 144 5.59 16.23 -23.62
C HIS A 144 5.02 17.61 -23.38
N GLN A 145 5.78 18.63 -23.76
CA GLN A 145 5.43 20.03 -23.56
C GLN A 145 5.58 20.81 -24.88
N PRO A 146 4.46 21.10 -25.57
CA PRO A 146 4.45 21.93 -26.77
C PRO A 146 4.69 23.41 -26.44
N MET A 147 5.31 24.15 -27.36
CA MET A 147 5.59 25.59 -27.25
C MET A 147 4.86 26.42 -28.33
N PRO A 148 4.67 27.73 -28.10
CA PRO A 148 3.90 28.60 -29.01
C PRO A 148 4.46 28.74 -30.43
N ASP A 149 5.76 28.53 -30.62
CA ASP A 149 6.45 28.60 -31.91
C ASP A 149 6.36 27.27 -32.70
N GLY A 150 5.63 26.28 -32.19
CA GLY A 150 5.50 24.95 -32.78
C GLY A 150 6.62 23.99 -32.43
N SER A 151 7.63 24.42 -31.66
CA SER A 151 8.63 23.52 -31.08
C SER A 151 8.04 22.74 -29.89
N TRP A 152 8.74 21.70 -29.43
CA TRP A 152 8.35 21.00 -28.22
C TRP A 152 9.54 20.43 -27.45
N VAL A 153 9.37 20.28 -26.14
CA VAL A 153 10.29 19.55 -25.26
C VAL A 153 9.64 18.23 -24.87
N ALA A 154 10.41 17.15 -24.91
CA ALA A 154 10.00 15.90 -24.29
C ALA A 154 11.04 15.44 -23.25
N THR A 155 10.55 15.08 -22.08
CA THR A 155 11.36 14.43 -21.03
C THR A 155 10.96 12.97 -20.90
N HIS A 156 11.96 12.13 -20.65
CA HIS A 156 11.87 10.68 -20.70
C HIS A 156 12.53 10.13 -19.43
N GLU A 157 11.78 9.40 -18.63
CA GLU A 157 12.27 8.83 -17.38
C GLU A 157 12.03 7.32 -17.37
N ASP A 158 13.07 6.54 -17.07
CA ASP A 158 12.93 5.11 -16.85
C ASP A 158 12.29 4.87 -15.47
N ILE A 159 11.01 4.51 -15.48
CA ILE A 159 10.22 4.23 -14.28
C ILE A 159 10.05 2.73 -14.06
N THR A 160 10.85 1.87 -14.71
CA THR A 160 10.70 0.40 -14.63
C THR A 160 10.74 -0.08 -13.19
N ALA A 161 11.75 0.34 -12.41
CA ALA A 161 11.88 -0.02 -11.00
C ALA A 161 10.71 0.52 -10.16
N LEU A 162 10.26 1.75 -10.44
CA LEU A 162 9.14 2.36 -9.73
C LEU A 162 7.81 1.65 -10.03
N ALA A 163 7.58 1.27 -11.29
CA ALA A 163 6.38 0.56 -11.74
C ALA A 163 6.34 -0.86 -11.16
N ALA A 164 7.45 -1.60 -11.18
CA ALA A 164 7.55 -2.93 -10.59
C ALA A 164 7.28 -2.89 -9.07
N ASN A 165 7.88 -1.92 -8.36
CA ASN A 165 7.64 -1.75 -6.91
C ASN A 165 6.17 -1.41 -6.61
N ARG A 166 5.53 -0.55 -7.43
CA ARG A 166 4.11 -0.23 -7.29
C ARG A 166 3.21 -1.43 -7.54
N GLN A 167 3.54 -2.27 -8.52
CA GLN A 167 2.79 -3.49 -8.81
C GLN A 167 2.84 -4.47 -7.65
N ILE A 168 4.04 -4.75 -7.12
CA ILE A 168 4.23 -5.63 -5.95
C ILE A 168 3.48 -5.09 -4.73
N ALA A 169 3.53 -3.78 -4.49
CA ALA A 169 2.80 -3.15 -3.40
C ALA A 169 1.28 -3.27 -3.59
N ALA A 170 0.76 -3.05 -4.80
CA ALA A 170 -0.66 -3.17 -5.11
C ALA A 170 -1.18 -4.60 -4.92
N GLU A 171 -0.43 -5.61 -5.37
CA GLU A 171 -0.76 -7.03 -5.17
C GLU A 171 -0.79 -7.40 -3.68
N ARG A 172 0.21 -6.97 -2.91
CA ARG A 172 0.23 -7.19 -1.44
C ARG A 172 -0.96 -6.53 -0.74
N ILE A 173 -1.27 -5.28 -1.11
CA ILE A 173 -2.42 -4.55 -0.54
C ILE A 173 -3.73 -5.26 -0.89
N SER A 174 -3.86 -5.75 -2.14
CA SER A 174 -5.06 -6.47 -2.58
C SER A 174 -5.28 -7.75 -1.77
N LEU A 175 -4.26 -8.60 -1.61
CA LEU A 175 -4.37 -9.83 -0.83
C LEU A 175 -4.70 -9.56 0.65
N GLN A 176 -4.05 -8.58 1.26
CA GLN A 176 -4.35 -8.21 2.65
C GLN A 176 -5.79 -7.70 2.81
N THR A 177 -6.24 -6.86 1.87
CA THR A 177 -7.61 -6.32 1.89
C THR A 177 -8.64 -7.46 1.79
N LEU A 178 -8.40 -8.46 0.93
CA LEU A 178 -9.32 -9.59 0.77
C LEU A 178 -9.50 -10.40 2.05
N ILE A 179 -8.39 -10.76 2.73
CA ILE A 179 -8.46 -11.55 3.97
C ILE A 179 -9.04 -10.75 5.15
N ASP A 180 -8.91 -9.42 5.14
CA ASP A 180 -9.41 -8.54 6.20
C ASP A 180 -10.94 -8.42 6.22
N TRP A 181 -11.63 -8.73 5.11
CA TRP A 181 -13.10 -8.79 5.06
C TRP A 181 -13.67 -10.12 5.59
N VAL A 182 -12.82 -11.14 5.79
CA VAL A 182 -13.25 -12.43 6.32
C VAL A 182 -13.41 -12.31 7.84
N PRO A 183 -14.57 -12.66 8.41
CA PRO A 183 -14.80 -12.59 9.85
C PRO A 183 -14.03 -13.65 10.64
N ASP A 184 -13.68 -14.75 10.00
CA ASP A 184 -12.86 -15.81 10.58
C ASP A 184 -11.41 -15.36 10.80
N TYR A 185 -10.73 -16.02 11.72
CA TYR A 185 -9.32 -15.76 11.96
C TYR A 185 -8.48 -16.42 10.88
N LEU A 186 -7.69 -15.63 10.14
CA LEU A 186 -6.79 -16.10 9.11
C LEU A 186 -5.36 -15.72 9.44
N TRP A 187 -4.44 -16.67 9.32
CA TRP A 187 -3.02 -16.42 9.56
C TRP A 187 -2.10 -17.31 8.71
N VAL A 188 -0.88 -16.82 8.53
CA VAL A 188 0.26 -17.59 8.02
C VAL A 188 1.38 -17.49 9.04
N LYS A 189 2.02 -18.61 9.34
CA LYS A 189 3.21 -18.68 10.20
C LYS A 189 4.39 -19.33 9.48
N ASP A 190 5.60 -18.95 9.88
CA ASP A 190 6.84 -19.62 9.45
C ASP A 190 7.04 -20.99 10.14
N THR A 191 8.14 -21.66 9.82
CA THR A 191 8.51 -22.96 10.42
C THR A 191 8.84 -22.87 11.91
N GLU A 192 9.12 -21.68 12.44
CA GLU A 192 9.35 -21.44 13.86
C GLU A 192 8.06 -21.11 14.63
N SER A 193 6.89 -21.21 13.99
CA SER A 193 5.58 -20.81 14.51
C SER A 193 5.46 -19.31 14.81
N ARG A 194 6.11 -18.46 14.01
CA ARG A 194 5.96 -16.99 14.09
C ARG A 194 5.01 -16.49 13.02
N PHE A 195 4.14 -15.54 13.37
CA PHE A 195 3.19 -14.95 12.44
C PHE A 195 3.91 -14.16 11.32
N ILE A 196 3.59 -14.44 10.07
CA ILE A 196 4.01 -13.68 8.88
C ILE A 196 2.85 -12.84 8.37
N VAL A 197 1.65 -13.40 8.38
CA VAL A 197 0.41 -12.75 7.94
C VAL A 197 -0.67 -13.02 8.98
N ALA A 198 -1.50 -12.02 9.24
CA ALA A 198 -2.72 -12.14 10.01
C ALA A 198 -3.76 -11.21 9.38
N ASN A 199 -5.03 -11.61 9.41
CA ASN A 199 -6.11 -10.71 9.03
C ASN A 199 -6.56 -9.84 10.21
N ARG A 200 -7.37 -8.83 9.88
CA ARG A 200 -7.92 -7.87 10.84
C ARG A 200 -8.69 -8.53 11.98
N ALA A 201 -9.46 -9.59 11.71
CA ALA A 201 -10.25 -10.27 12.74
C ALA A 201 -9.35 -10.83 13.86
N LEU A 202 -8.28 -11.54 13.50
CA LEU A 202 -7.33 -12.08 14.47
C LEU A 202 -6.57 -10.98 15.22
N ALA A 203 -6.15 -9.92 14.53
CA ALA A 203 -5.41 -8.83 15.16
C ALA A 203 -6.25 -8.12 16.24
N LEU A 204 -7.49 -7.76 15.92
CA LEU A 204 -8.40 -7.08 16.85
C LEU A 204 -8.73 -7.96 18.07
N ASP A 205 -9.01 -9.23 17.84
CA ASP A 205 -9.31 -10.19 18.90
C ASP A 205 -8.12 -10.43 19.85
N SER A 206 -6.90 -10.33 19.31
CA SER A 206 -5.66 -10.36 20.07
C SER A 206 -5.30 -9.03 20.75
N GLY A 207 -6.19 -8.03 20.70
CA GLY A 207 -6.00 -6.71 21.32
C GLY A 207 -5.04 -5.78 20.56
N ARG A 208 -4.87 -5.96 19.24
CA ARG A 208 -3.96 -5.16 18.40
C ARG A 208 -4.71 -4.32 17.38
N GLU A 209 -4.19 -3.12 17.13
CA GLU A 209 -4.82 -2.17 16.20
C GLU A 209 -4.50 -2.47 14.73
N LYS A 210 -3.31 -3.00 14.45
CA LYS A 210 -2.82 -3.24 13.08
C LYS A 210 -2.39 -4.68 12.88
N THR A 211 -2.62 -5.22 11.69
CA THR A 211 -2.14 -6.54 11.29
C THR A 211 -0.62 -6.61 11.25
N SER A 212 0.07 -5.50 11.00
CA SER A 212 1.54 -5.40 11.10
C SER A 212 2.06 -5.71 12.49
N ASP A 213 1.28 -5.42 13.54
CA ASP A 213 1.70 -5.64 14.93
C ASP A 213 1.67 -7.12 15.31
N MET A 214 1.11 -7.98 14.44
CA MET A 214 1.12 -9.44 14.61
C MET A 214 2.43 -10.07 14.12
N VAL A 215 3.13 -9.42 13.18
CA VAL A 215 4.26 -10.03 12.47
C VAL A 215 5.42 -10.30 13.43
N GLY A 216 5.95 -11.52 13.39
CA GLY A 216 7.07 -12.00 14.22
C GLY A 216 6.67 -12.56 15.58
N LEU A 217 5.43 -12.36 16.01
CA LEU A 217 4.92 -12.89 17.28
C LEU A 217 4.66 -14.38 17.22
N THR A 218 4.48 -14.97 18.38
CA THR A 218 4.14 -16.37 18.59
C THR A 218 2.85 -16.50 19.40
N ASP A 219 2.28 -17.70 19.49
CA ASP A 219 1.10 -17.93 20.33
C ASP A 219 1.34 -17.60 21.81
N PHE A 220 2.60 -17.59 22.27
CA PHE A 220 2.96 -17.20 23.64
C PHE A 220 2.75 -15.71 23.92
N ASP A 221 2.71 -14.89 22.87
CA ASP A 221 2.44 -13.46 22.98
C ASP A 221 0.93 -13.15 23.00
N LEU A 222 0.09 -14.15 22.69
CA LEU A 222 -1.36 -14.03 22.54
C LEU A 222 -2.14 -14.81 23.60
N HIS A 223 -1.62 -15.93 24.05
CA HIS A 223 -2.35 -16.89 24.88
C HIS A 223 -1.58 -17.27 26.14
N ALA A 224 -2.31 -17.81 27.12
CA ALA A 224 -1.71 -18.39 28.31
C ALA A 224 -0.66 -19.47 27.94
N PRO A 225 0.45 -19.58 28.68
CA PRO A 225 1.58 -20.46 28.32
C PRO A 225 1.20 -21.92 28.08
N GLU A 226 0.20 -22.45 28.78
CA GLU A 226 -0.32 -23.81 28.64
C GLU A 226 -0.97 -24.00 27.26
N LEU A 227 -1.81 -23.05 26.84
CA LEU A 227 -2.52 -23.09 25.56
C LEU A 227 -1.55 -22.85 24.40
N ALA A 228 -0.64 -21.88 24.54
CA ALA A 228 0.41 -21.61 23.56
C ALA A 228 1.31 -22.84 23.32
N ARG A 229 1.69 -23.57 24.39
CA ARG A 229 2.43 -24.85 24.27
C ARG A 229 1.65 -25.89 23.47
N LYS A 230 0.35 -26.02 23.72
CA LYS A 230 -0.53 -26.95 22.98
C LYS A 230 -0.59 -26.60 21.50
N PHE A 231 -0.76 -25.32 21.17
CA PHE A 231 -0.78 -24.86 19.78
C PHE A 231 0.54 -25.09 19.07
N ARG A 232 1.66 -24.72 19.70
CA ARG A 232 2.99 -24.98 19.13
C ARG A 232 3.20 -26.47 18.88
N ALA A 233 2.83 -27.35 19.80
CA ALA A 233 2.98 -28.79 19.60
C ALA A 233 2.18 -29.30 18.39
N VAL A 234 0.94 -28.83 18.23
CA VAL A 234 0.09 -29.16 17.07
C VAL A 234 0.72 -28.64 15.78
N GLU A 235 1.15 -27.38 15.76
CA GLU A 235 1.76 -26.75 14.59
C GLU A 235 3.06 -27.44 14.17
N GLN A 236 3.94 -27.77 15.11
CA GLN A 236 5.18 -28.48 14.84
C GLN A 236 4.91 -29.90 14.32
N ASN A 237 3.83 -30.55 14.76
CA ASN A 237 3.40 -31.82 14.17
C ASN A 237 2.92 -31.64 12.72
N VAL A 238 2.11 -30.62 12.43
CA VAL A 238 1.66 -30.32 11.04
C VAL A 238 2.86 -30.02 10.13
N LEU A 239 3.83 -29.24 10.62
CA LEU A 239 5.04 -28.88 9.87
C LEU A 239 5.93 -30.10 9.59
N SER A 240 6.17 -30.95 10.59
CA SER A 240 7.06 -32.11 10.46
C SER A 240 6.43 -33.29 9.71
N SER A 241 5.14 -33.57 9.95
CA SER A 241 4.42 -34.65 9.26
C SER A 241 3.95 -34.27 7.86
N GLY A 242 3.78 -32.97 7.60
CA GLY A 242 3.15 -32.46 6.38
C GLY A 242 1.67 -32.83 6.25
N GLN A 243 1.04 -33.35 7.32
CA GLN A 243 -0.39 -33.69 7.36
C GLN A 243 -1.20 -32.52 7.93
N PRO A 244 -2.33 -32.16 7.29
CA PRO A 244 -3.18 -31.09 7.78
C PRO A 244 -3.94 -31.50 9.05
N MET A 245 -4.20 -30.53 9.91
CA MET A 245 -5.22 -30.62 10.95
C MET A 245 -6.50 -29.95 10.43
N ILE A 246 -7.62 -30.67 10.41
CA ILE A 246 -8.89 -30.19 9.86
C ILE A 246 -9.95 -30.12 10.95
N ASP A 247 -10.69 -29.01 10.99
CA ASP A 247 -11.91 -28.75 11.77
C ASP A 247 -11.83 -29.13 13.24
N LYS A 248 -10.65 -28.95 13.84
CA LYS A 248 -10.44 -29.30 15.24
C LYS A 248 -11.04 -28.23 16.14
N GLU A 249 -12.02 -28.62 16.95
CA GLU A 249 -12.62 -27.72 17.92
C GLU A 249 -11.71 -27.53 19.14
N GLU A 250 -11.47 -26.27 19.50
CA GLU A 250 -10.61 -25.86 20.59
C GLU A 250 -11.31 -24.75 21.39
N PHE A 251 -11.21 -24.82 22.71
CA PHE A 251 -11.65 -23.74 23.57
C PHE A 251 -10.48 -22.81 23.83
N ILE A 252 -10.67 -21.52 23.57
CA ILE A 252 -9.65 -20.49 23.72
C ILE A 252 -10.23 -19.31 24.52
N VAL A 253 -9.34 -18.51 25.09
CA VAL A 253 -9.69 -17.29 25.82
C VAL A 253 -9.13 -16.12 25.05
N ASP A 254 -9.97 -15.12 24.76
CA ASP A 254 -9.56 -13.90 24.06
C ASP A 254 -8.80 -12.92 24.98
N ALA A 255 -8.36 -11.79 24.43
CA ALA A 255 -7.65 -10.76 25.19
C ALA A 255 -8.50 -10.09 26.29
N LEU A 256 -9.83 -10.19 26.22
CA LEU A 256 -10.77 -9.66 27.20
C LEU A 256 -11.09 -10.68 28.32
N GLY A 257 -10.54 -11.90 28.22
CA GLY A 257 -10.80 -12.97 29.17
C GLY A 257 -12.08 -13.77 28.89
N ALA A 258 -12.76 -13.50 27.77
CA ALA A 258 -13.95 -14.24 27.39
C ALA A 258 -13.57 -15.58 26.73
N GLY A 259 -14.27 -16.64 27.15
CA GLY A 259 -14.09 -17.97 26.61
C GLY A 259 -14.87 -18.16 25.31
N LYS A 260 -14.22 -18.70 24.29
CA LYS A 260 -14.81 -18.97 22.98
C LYS A 260 -14.43 -20.36 22.46
N TRP A 261 -15.34 -20.95 21.71
CA TRP A 261 -15.09 -22.17 20.96
C TRP A 261 -14.73 -21.82 19.54
N VAL A 262 -13.57 -22.31 19.08
CA VAL A 262 -13.14 -22.16 17.70
C VAL A 262 -12.99 -23.51 17.02
N SER A 263 -13.35 -23.59 15.74
CA SER A 263 -13.02 -24.73 14.88
C SER A 263 -11.85 -24.35 13.99
N SER A 264 -10.71 -24.99 14.22
CA SER A 264 -9.42 -24.63 13.63
C SER A 264 -9.00 -25.63 12.57
N THR A 265 -8.59 -25.12 11.41
CA THR A 265 -7.92 -25.87 10.35
C THR A 265 -6.52 -25.29 10.13
N LYS A 266 -5.50 -26.14 10.15
CA LYS A 266 -4.08 -25.79 9.96
C LYS A 266 -3.48 -26.69 8.90
N VAL A 267 -2.97 -26.11 7.82
CA VAL A 267 -2.42 -26.85 6.68
C VAL A 267 -0.97 -26.38 6.40
N PRO A 268 -0.08 -27.30 6.00
CA PRO A 268 1.29 -26.94 5.69
C PRO A 268 1.35 -26.08 4.42
N LEU A 269 2.09 -24.98 4.49
CA LEU A 269 2.38 -24.12 3.34
C LEU A 269 3.64 -24.63 2.65
N ARG A 270 3.58 -24.84 1.33
CA ARG A 270 4.68 -25.42 0.55
C ARG A 270 5.21 -24.43 -0.50
N ASN A 271 6.51 -24.48 -0.75
CA ASN A 271 7.14 -23.75 -1.86
C ASN A 271 6.94 -24.49 -3.20
N ALA A 272 7.46 -23.92 -4.29
CA ALA A 272 7.41 -24.53 -5.63
C ALA A 272 8.16 -25.87 -5.75
N GLN A 273 9.10 -26.14 -4.82
CA GLN A 273 9.85 -27.37 -4.70
C GLN A 273 9.15 -28.41 -3.81
N ASN A 274 7.93 -28.11 -3.33
CA ASN A 274 7.11 -28.93 -2.44
C ASN A 274 7.62 -29.07 -0.99
N ASP A 275 8.62 -28.28 -0.59
CA ASP A 275 9.12 -28.20 0.77
C ASP A 275 8.15 -27.39 1.65
N VAL A 276 7.97 -27.82 2.90
CA VAL A 276 7.16 -27.09 3.88
C VAL A 276 7.94 -25.85 4.35
N ILE A 277 7.41 -24.67 4.07
CA ILE A 277 8.01 -23.37 4.43
C ILE A 277 7.27 -22.65 5.56
N GLY A 278 6.20 -23.26 6.07
CA GLY A 278 5.36 -22.69 7.12
C GLY A 278 4.01 -23.38 7.17
N LEU A 279 3.03 -22.69 7.74
CA LEU A 279 1.64 -23.15 7.78
C LEU A 279 0.68 -21.99 7.55
N VAL A 280 -0.48 -22.31 7.01
CA VAL A 280 -1.63 -21.39 6.96
C VAL A 280 -2.74 -21.99 7.80
N GLY A 281 -3.44 -21.13 8.53
CA GLY A 281 -4.54 -21.54 9.37
C GLY A 281 -5.74 -20.63 9.23
N ILE A 282 -6.90 -21.26 9.43
CA ILE A 282 -8.19 -20.61 9.59
C ILE A 282 -8.83 -21.11 10.87
N ALA A 283 -9.49 -20.21 11.60
CA ALA A 283 -10.30 -20.59 12.76
C ALA A 283 -11.63 -19.86 12.72
N HIS A 284 -12.71 -20.63 12.81
CA HIS A 284 -14.09 -20.16 12.85
C HIS A 284 -14.55 -20.07 14.29
N ASP A 285 -15.19 -18.98 14.68
CA ASP A 285 -15.91 -18.94 15.96
C ASP A 285 -17.19 -19.78 15.84
N VAL A 286 -17.25 -20.85 16.63
CA VAL A 286 -18.39 -21.78 16.68
C VAL A 286 -19.10 -21.72 18.04
N THR A 287 -18.87 -20.67 18.83
CA THR A 287 -19.46 -20.48 20.16
C THR A 287 -20.98 -20.45 20.10
N ALA A 288 -21.56 -19.68 19.17
CA ALA A 288 -23.01 -19.61 19.00
C ALA A 288 -23.61 -20.97 18.63
N ARG A 289 -22.92 -21.74 17.77
CA ARG A 289 -23.33 -23.11 17.43
C ARG A 289 -23.30 -24.01 18.67
N LYS A 290 -22.22 -23.98 19.45
CA LYS A 290 -22.07 -24.77 20.66
C LYS A 290 -23.14 -24.45 21.70
N GLN A 291 -23.46 -23.17 21.89
CA GLN A 291 -24.54 -22.74 22.79
C GLN A 291 -25.90 -23.27 22.31
N ALA A 292 -26.19 -23.18 21.01
CA ALA A 292 -27.43 -23.72 20.45
C ALA A 292 -27.54 -25.24 20.61
N ASP A 293 -26.45 -25.99 20.43
CA ASP A 293 -26.41 -27.44 20.66
C ASP A 293 -26.67 -27.78 22.13
N VAL A 294 -25.98 -27.10 23.07
CA VAL A 294 -26.21 -27.27 24.52
C VAL A 294 -27.65 -26.95 24.90
N LEU A 295 -28.23 -25.88 24.35
CA LEU A 295 -29.62 -25.51 24.60
C LEU A 295 -30.58 -26.59 24.11
N ARG A 296 -30.41 -27.06 22.87
CA ARG A 296 -31.26 -28.11 22.28
C ARG A 296 -31.18 -29.41 23.07
N ASP A 297 -29.96 -29.86 23.38
CA ASP A 297 -29.75 -31.11 24.11
C ASP A 297 -30.25 -31.00 25.55
N GLY A 298 -30.08 -29.84 26.18
CA GLY A 298 -30.62 -29.53 27.50
C GLY A 298 -32.15 -29.52 27.54
N GLN A 299 -32.81 -28.91 26.54
CA GLN A 299 -34.27 -28.92 26.41
C GLN A 299 -34.82 -30.33 26.22
N ALA A 300 -34.18 -31.14 25.35
CA ALA A 300 -34.57 -32.52 25.14
C ALA A 300 -34.50 -33.34 26.44
N HIS A 301 -33.43 -33.18 27.22
CA HIS A 301 -33.26 -33.86 28.49
C HIS A 301 -34.31 -33.42 29.55
N ILE A 302 -34.66 -32.14 29.60
CA ILE A 302 -35.73 -31.66 30.50
C ILE A 302 -37.07 -32.28 30.13
N LEU A 303 -37.41 -32.35 28.84
CA LEU A 303 -38.64 -32.98 28.38
C LEU A 303 -38.67 -34.48 28.70
N GLU A 304 -37.52 -35.17 28.60
CA GLU A 304 -37.36 -36.56 29.01
C GLU A 304 -37.62 -36.73 30.52
N MET A 305 -37.03 -35.88 31.36
CA MET A 305 -37.27 -35.90 32.82
C MET A 305 -38.76 -35.73 33.16
N ILE A 306 -39.45 -34.80 32.48
CA ILE A 306 -40.89 -34.59 32.65
C ILE A 306 -41.68 -35.84 32.24
N ALA A 307 -41.35 -36.44 31.09
CA ALA A 307 -42.00 -37.66 30.61
C ALA A 307 -41.78 -38.86 31.56
N MET A 308 -40.60 -38.92 32.20
CA MET A 308 -40.26 -39.92 33.20
C MET A 308 -40.82 -39.62 34.59
N SER A 309 -41.62 -38.55 34.75
CA SER A 309 -42.20 -38.14 36.03
C SER A 309 -41.13 -37.89 37.12
N ALA A 310 -40.00 -37.29 36.73
CA ALA A 310 -38.99 -36.82 37.69
C ALA A 310 -39.58 -35.80 38.68
N LEU A 311 -38.94 -35.63 39.83
CA LEU A 311 -39.38 -34.65 40.83
C LEU A 311 -39.30 -33.23 40.23
N LEU A 312 -40.30 -32.40 40.54
CA LEU A 312 -40.38 -31.03 40.01
C LEU A 312 -39.13 -30.22 40.36
N GLU A 313 -38.60 -30.38 41.57
CA GLU A 313 -37.38 -29.71 42.03
C GLU A 313 -36.18 -30.06 41.13
N ASP A 314 -35.97 -31.35 40.82
CA ASP A 314 -34.90 -31.80 39.93
C ASP A 314 -35.02 -31.19 38.52
N VAL A 315 -36.26 -31.10 38.01
CA VAL A 315 -36.55 -30.50 36.70
C VAL A 315 -36.26 -29.00 36.71
N LEU A 316 -36.68 -28.28 37.75
CA LEU A 316 -36.47 -26.84 37.88
C LEU A 316 -34.99 -26.50 38.10
N ASP A 317 -34.28 -27.29 38.90
CA ASP A 317 -32.82 -27.16 39.07
C ASP A 317 -32.09 -27.41 37.74
N ARG A 318 -32.49 -28.44 36.98
CA ARG A 318 -31.88 -28.68 35.67
C ARG A 318 -32.17 -27.55 34.68
N LEU A 319 -33.41 -27.04 34.65
CA LEU A 319 -33.79 -25.88 33.86
C LEU A 319 -32.93 -24.67 34.23
N MET A 320 -32.70 -24.44 35.53
CA MET A 320 -31.92 -23.29 35.96
C MET A 320 -30.46 -23.40 35.58
N ARG A 321 -29.82 -24.56 35.78
CA ARG A 321 -28.45 -24.79 35.29
C ARG A 321 -28.33 -24.59 33.78
N LEU A 322 -29.36 -24.98 33.01
CA LEU A 322 -29.39 -24.76 31.56
C LEU A 322 -29.45 -23.26 31.23
N VAL A 323 -30.36 -22.49 31.83
CA VAL A 323 -30.47 -21.04 31.62
C VAL A 323 -29.18 -20.32 32.02
N GLU A 324 -28.62 -20.66 33.19
CA GLU A 324 -27.35 -20.10 33.68
C GLU A 324 -26.18 -20.42 32.73
N SER A 325 -26.16 -21.59 32.10
CA SER A 325 -25.12 -21.93 31.12
C SER A 325 -25.15 -21.07 29.85
N GLN A 326 -26.30 -20.47 29.53
CA GLN A 326 -26.46 -19.59 28.36
C GLN A 326 -26.12 -18.13 28.68
N LEU A 327 -26.00 -17.77 29.95
CA LEU A 327 -25.85 -16.40 30.41
C LEU A 327 -24.63 -16.26 31.30
N THR A 328 -23.64 -15.49 30.84
CA THR A 328 -22.42 -15.28 31.63
C THR A 328 -22.70 -14.39 32.84
N GLY A 329 -22.42 -14.89 34.05
CA GLY A 329 -22.51 -14.13 35.29
C GLY A 329 -23.93 -13.91 35.82
N ILE A 330 -24.92 -14.63 35.30
CA ILE A 330 -26.32 -14.56 35.77
C ILE A 330 -26.66 -15.87 36.49
N PHE A 331 -27.19 -15.74 37.71
CA PHE A 331 -27.76 -16.84 38.48
C PHE A 331 -29.28 -16.68 38.56
N GLY A 332 -30.00 -17.80 38.48
CA GLY A 332 -31.45 -17.81 38.40
C GLY A 332 -32.11 -18.48 39.59
N SER A 333 -33.37 -18.14 39.81
CA SER A 333 -34.28 -18.94 40.64
C SER A 333 -35.65 -19.04 39.98
N VAL A 334 -36.32 -20.17 40.21
CA VAL A 334 -37.74 -20.36 39.92
C VAL A 334 -38.49 -20.34 41.25
N LEU A 335 -39.51 -19.49 41.34
CA LEU A 335 -40.44 -19.43 42.46
C LEU A 335 -41.82 -19.90 41.99
N LEU A 336 -42.49 -20.66 42.85
CA LEU A 336 -43.81 -21.24 42.61
C LEU A 336 -44.84 -20.49 43.44
N LEU A 337 -45.99 -20.20 42.85
CA LEU A 337 -47.10 -19.59 43.59
C LEU A 337 -47.69 -20.59 44.59
N ASP A 338 -47.80 -20.19 45.85
CA ASP A 338 -48.46 -20.99 46.89
C ASP A 338 -49.98 -21.03 46.64
N LYS A 339 -50.68 -21.97 47.28
CA LYS A 339 -52.12 -22.23 47.09
C LYS A 339 -53.02 -21.05 47.46
N ASP A 340 -52.54 -20.15 48.31
CA ASP A 340 -53.25 -18.94 48.71
C ASP A 340 -53.17 -17.82 47.65
N GLY A 341 -52.30 -17.96 46.65
CA GLY A 341 -52.08 -16.97 45.60
C GLY A 341 -51.40 -15.69 46.07
N SER A 342 -50.92 -15.64 47.32
CA SER A 342 -50.32 -14.44 47.92
C SER A 342 -48.86 -14.61 48.30
N HIS A 343 -48.32 -15.83 48.30
CA HIS A 343 -46.91 -16.09 48.61
C HIS A 343 -46.19 -16.83 47.47
N LEU A 344 -44.89 -16.59 47.35
CA LEU A 344 -44.00 -17.32 46.45
C LEU A 344 -43.13 -18.28 47.24
N ARG A 345 -43.05 -19.53 46.79
CA ARG A 345 -42.26 -20.62 47.38
C ARG A 345 -41.07 -20.97 46.50
N HIS A 346 -39.98 -21.42 47.10
CA HIS A 346 -38.82 -21.90 46.35
C HIS A 346 -39.18 -23.11 45.47
N GLY A 347 -38.76 -23.08 44.20
CA GLY A 347 -38.95 -24.15 43.23
C GLY A 347 -37.63 -24.74 42.70
N GLY A 348 -36.64 -23.91 42.42
CA GLY A 348 -35.29 -24.34 42.00
C GLY A 348 -34.32 -23.16 41.93
N ALA A 349 -33.12 -23.31 42.50
CA ALA A 349 -32.12 -22.23 42.56
C ALA A 349 -30.70 -22.80 42.82
N PRO A 350 -30.19 -23.64 41.90
CA PRO A 350 -29.07 -24.54 42.13
C PRO A 350 -27.71 -23.85 42.35
N SER A 351 -27.60 -22.58 41.96
CA SER A 351 -26.36 -21.80 42.00
C SER A 351 -26.44 -20.58 42.94
N LEU A 352 -27.61 -20.32 43.54
CA LEU A 352 -27.76 -19.25 44.52
C LEU A 352 -27.36 -19.72 45.92
N ALA A 353 -26.87 -18.79 46.75
CA ALA A 353 -26.55 -19.07 48.14
C ALA A 353 -27.81 -19.45 48.91
N LYS A 354 -27.69 -20.45 49.79
CA LYS A 354 -28.83 -20.98 50.54
C LYS A 354 -29.47 -19.93 51.45
N GLU A 355 -28.66 -19.06 52.04
CA GLU A 355 -29.14 -17.97 52.90
C GLU A 355 -30.04 -16.99 52.12
N TYR A 356 -29.77 -16.80 50.83
CA TYR A 356 -30.60 -15.97 49.97
C TYR A 356 -31.90 -16.67 49.60
N THR A 357 -31.84 -17.95 49.22
CA THR A 357 -33.04 -18.73 48.87
C THR A 357 -33.98 -18.87 50.06
N ASP A 358 -33.44 -19.11 51.26
CA ASP A 358 -34.22 -19.20 52.50
C ASP A 358 -34.86 -17.85 52.87
N ALA A 359 -34.19 -16.74 52.56
CA ALA A 359 -34.72 -15.40 52.83
C ALA A 359 -35.88 -15.00 51.92
N ILE A 360 -35.94 -15.54 50.70
CA ILE A 360 -37.00 -15.23 49.72
C ILE A 360 -38.14 -16.25 49.71
N ASP A 361 -37.97 -17.41 50.34
CA ASP A 361 -39.01 -18.45 50.41
C ASP A 361 -40.17 -18.03 51.34
N GLY A 362 -41.38 -17.97 50.78
CA GLY A 362 -42.59 -17.59 51.50
C GLY A 362 -42.79 -16.09 51.64
N ILE A 363 -42.10 -15.25 50.85
CA ILE A 363 -42.37 -13.81 50.79
C ILE A 363 -43.77 -13.55 50.19
N ALA A 364 -44.51 -12.62 50.80
CA ALA A 364 -45.82 -12.20 50.32
C ALA A 364 -45.69 -11.22 49.15
N ILE A 365 -46.46 -11.45 48.09
CA ILE A 365 -46.48 -10.62 46.89
C ILE A 365 -47.00 -9.22 47.23
N GLY A 366 -46.23 -8.18 46.90
CA GLY A 366 -46.63 -6.82 47.25
C GLY A 366 -45.90 -5.70 46.49
N PRO A 367 -46.49 -4.49 46.43
CA PRO A 367 -46.00 -3.39 45.61
C PRO A 367 -44.62 -2.80 46.04
N LYS A 368 -44.02 -3.30 47.12
CA LYS A 368 -42.76 -2.83 47.68
C LYS A 368 -41.76 -3.95 48.01
N VAL A 369 -42.04 -5.18 47.59
CA VAL A 369 -41.39 -6.37 48.17
C VAL A 369 -40.22 -6.88 47.29
N GLY A 370 -40.22 -6.55 45.99
CA GLY A 370 -39.06 -6.73 45.10
C GLY A 370 -39.42 -7.51 43.85
N SER A 371 -38.41 -8.01 43.11
CA SER A 371 -38.65 -8.87 41.93
C SER A 371 -38.98 -10.33 42.29
N CYS A 372 -38.86 -10.70 43.57
CA CYS A 372 -39.04 -12.05 44.09
C CYS A 372 -40.39 -12.26 44.79
N GLY A 373 -41.31 -11.29 44.67
CA GLY A 373 -42.54 -11.17 45.46
C GLY A 373 -42.68 -9.73 45.94
#